data_AF-X1Q325-F1
#
_entry.id   AF-X1Q325-F1
#
_cell.length_a   1.000
_cell.length_b   1.000
_cell.length_c   1.000
_cell.angle_alpha   90.00
_cell.angle_beta   90.00
_cell.angle_gamma   90.00
#
_symmetry.space_group_name_H-M   'P 1'
#
loop_
_entity.id
_entity.type
_entity.pdbx_description
1 polymer ?
#
loop_
_entity_poly.entity_id
_entity_poly.type
_entity_poly.pdbx_seq_one_letter_code
_entity_poly.pdbx_strand_id
1 'polypeptide(L)'
;DIGLQKSVSLAILYHHEKYDGSGYPGKLEKDDIPLFARILCVVDSFDAMVTTREYKRTFTLEEAAQELRKGAGTHFDPQIANIFCKILEEEYKVIGAYKPEEITA
;
A
#
# COMPACT_ATOMS: atom_id res chain seq x y z
N ASP A 1 -24.26 11.17 -10.08
CA ASP A 1 -23.85 11.08 -8.67
C ASP A 1 -24.18 9.67 -8.20
N ILE A 2 -23.19 8.92 -7.71
CA ILE A 2 -23.38 7.53 -7.24
C ILE A 2 -23.42 7.44 -5.70
N GLY A 3 -23.53 8.58 -5.00
CA GLY A 3 -23.72 8.61 -3.54
C GLY A 3 -22.45 8.37 -2.73
N LEU A 4 -21.28 8.64 -3.31
CA LEU A 4 -19.98 8.35 -2.69
C LEU A 4 -19.62 9.40 -1.63
N GLN A 5 -19.18 8.96 -0.46
CA GLN A 5 -18.68 9.89 0.57
C GLN A 5 -17.43 10.62 0.08
N LYS A 6 -17.32 11.91 0.42
CA LYS A 6 -16.18 12.77 0.01
C LYS A 6 -14.83 12.16 0.37
N SER A 7 -14.70 11.56 1.56
CA SER A 7 -13.47 10.90 2.03
C SER A 7 -13.02 9.78 1.08
N VAL A 8 -13.95 8.98 0.58
CA VAL A 8 -13.67 7.88 -0.36
C VAL A 8 -13.30 8.45 -1.74
N SER A 9 -14.00 9.48 -2.22
CA SER A 9 -13.66 10.15 -3.48
C SER A 9 -12.24 10.74 -3.45
N LEU A 10 -11.85 11.35 -2.33
CA LEU A 10 -10.50 11.89 -2.14
C LEU A 10 -9.45 10.78 -2.03
N ALA A 11 -9.77 9.65 -1.40
CA ALA A 11 -8.88 8.49 -1.38
C ALA A 11 -8.56 8.01 -2.79
N ILE A 12 -9.60 7.85 -3.63
CA ILE A 12 -9.45 7.44 -5.03
C ILE A 12 -8.65 8.47 -5.82
N LEU A 13 -8.94 9.76 -5.66
CA LEU A 13 -8.26 10.81 -6.42
C LEU A 13 -6.76 10.92 -6.08
N TYR A 14 -6.39 10.74 -4.82
CA TYR A 14 -5.05 11.06 -4.31
C TYR A 14 -4.20 9.87 -3.89
N HIS A 15 -4.61 8.62 -4.09
CA HIS A 15 -3.80 7.44 -3.69
C HIS A 15 -2.47 7.28 -4.43
N HIS A 16 -2.24 8.03 -5.52
CA HIS A 16 -0.95 8.11 -6.21
C HIS A 16 -0.10 9.32 -5.76
N GLU A 17 -0.55 10.09 -4.77
CA GLU A 17 0.32 11.01 -4.06
C GLU A 17 1.38 10.22 -3.30
N LYS A 18 2.59 10.77 -3.25
CA LYS A 18 3.71 10.21 -2.50
C LYS A 18 3.94 11.07 -1.28
N TYR A 19 4.33 10.44 -0.18
CA TYR A 19 4.49 11.13 1.09
C TYR A 19 5.45 12.34 1.04
N ASP A 20 6.46 12.30 0.15
CA ASP A 20 7.41 13.39 -0.11
C ASP A 20 6.95 14.47 -1.09
N GLY A 21 5.73 14.40 -1.60
CA GLY A 21 5.18 15.37 -2.56
C GLY A 21 5.60 15.14 -4.01
N SER A 22 6.36 14.08 -4.32
CA SER A 22 6.75 13.74 -5.70
C SER A 22 5.66 13.00 -6.50
N GLY A 23 4.50 12.76 -5.89
CA GLY A 23 3.35 12.11 -6.49
C GLY A 23 2.45 13.04 -7.31
N TYR A 24 1.25 12.55 -7.60
CA TYR A 24 0.26 13.24 -8.42
C TYR A 24 -1.17 12.86 -7.99
N PRO A 25 -2.21 13.62 -8.35
CA PRO A 25 -2.22 14.81 -9.23
C PRO A 25 -2.02 16.18 -8.56
N GLY A 26 -2.25 16.29 -7.26
CA GLY A 26 -2.18 17.53 -6.48
C GLY A 26 -0.80 17.89 -5.94
N LYS A 27 0.18 16.96 -5.99
CA LYS A 27 1.51 17.12 -5.39
C LYS A 27 1.43 17.44 -3.90
N LEU A 28 0.49 16.76 -3.24
CA LEU A 28 0.28 16.88 -1.80
C LEU A 28 1.43 16.15 -1.08
N GLU A 29 1.87 16.69 0.06
CA GLU A 29 2.90 16.04 0.88
C GLU A 29 2.38 15.73 2.28
N LYS A 30 2.93 14.68 2.89
CA LYS A 30 2.73 14.33 4.30
C LYS A 30 1.24 14.31 4.70
N ASP A 31 0.87 15.18 5.64
CA ASP A 31 -0.47 15.23 6.23
C ASP A 31 -1.51 15.97 5.37
N ASP A 32 -1.08 16.66 4.31
CA ASP A 32 -2.00 17.22 3.32
C ASP A 32 -2.63 16.13 2.46
N ILE A 33 -1.98 14.96 2.38
CA ILE A 33 -2.53 13.77 1.73
C ILE A 33 -3.63 13.18 2.64
N PRO A 34 -4.88 13.03 2.14
CA PRO A 34 -5.96 12.44 2.91
C PRO A 34 -5.56 11.08 3.50
N LEU A 35 -5.92 10.82 4.76
CA LEU A 35 -5.54 9.59 5.46
C LEU A 35 -5.87 8.32 4.66
N PHE A 36 -7.07 8.23 4.09
CA PHE A 36 -7.47 7.08 3.28
C PHE A 36 -6.69 6.95 1.97
N ALA A 37 -6.19 8.05 1.39
CA ALA A 37 -5.30 7.98 0.24
C ALA A 37 -3.93 7.42 0.64
N ARG A 38 -3.37 7.82 1.79
CA ARG A 38 -2.10 7.28 2.32
C ARG A 38 -2.21 5.78 2.64
N ILE A 39 -3.33 5.34 3.21
CA ILE A 39 -3.60 3.91 3.46
C ILE A 39 -3.72 3.15 2.13
N LEU A 40 -4.52 3.67 1.19
CA LEU A 40 -4.75 3.02 -0.09
C LEU A 40 -3.47 2.93 -0.92
N CYS A 41 -2.59 3.93 -0.88
CA CYS A 41 -1.29 3.92 -1.53
C CYS A 41 -0.41 2.73 -1.09
N VAL A 42 -0.36 2.45 0.22
CA VAL A 42 0.40 1.32 0.78
C VAL A 42 -0.20 -0.02 0.33
N VAL A 43 -1.52 -0.16 0.43
CA VAL A 43 -2.22 -1.41 0.07
C VAL A 43 -2.13 -1.70 -1.42
N ASP A 44 -2.36 -0.69 -2.28
CA ASP A 44 -2.26 -0.80 -3.74
C ASP A 44 -0.83 -1.18 -4.17
N SER A 45 0.17 -0.56 -3.55
CA SER A 45 1.57 -0.87 -3.82
C SER A 45 1.94 -2.29 -3.39
N PHE A 46 1.48 -2.72 -2.22
CA PHE A 46 1.70 -4.09 -1.74
C PHE A 46 1.06 -5.12 -2.67
N ASP A 47 -0.22 -4.95 -3.02
CA ASP A 47 -0.92 -5.83 -3.95
C ASP A 47 -0.16 -5.93 -5.28
N ALA A 48 0.22 -4.78 -5.86
CA ALA A 48 1.01 -4.74 -7.08
C ALA A 48 2.42 -5.38 -6.98
N MET A 49 2.96 -5.58 -5.77
CA MET A 49 4.21 -6.32 -5.55
C MET A 49 3.98 -7.83 -5.48
N VAL A 50 2.90 -8.28 -4.83
CA VAL A 50 2.65 -9.70 -4.52
C VAL A 50 1.68 -10.40 -5.49
N THR A 51 1.00 -9.66 -6.36
CA THR A 51 0.19 -10.26 -7.44
C THR A 51 1.05 -10.63 -8.64
N THR A 52 0.97 -11.90 -9.07
CA THR A 52 1.63 -12.38 -10.29
C THR A 52 1.02 -11.74 -11.53
N ARG A 53 1.87 -11.15 -12.38
CA ARG A 53 1.50 -10.61 -13.70
C ARG A 53 2.47 -11.20 -14.72
N GLU A 54 2.01 -11.49 -15.94
CA GLU A 54 2.77 -12.22 -16.99
C GLU A 54 4.18 -11.65 -17.27
N TYR A 55 4.42 -10.38 -16.92
CA TYR A 55 5.66 -9.66 -17.23
C TYR A 55 6.43 -9.17 -16.00
N LYS A 56 6.06 -9.58 -14.77
CA LYS A 56 6.66 -9.05 -13.54
C LYS A 56 6.98 -10.17 -12.55
N ARG A 57 8.18 -10.13 -11.98
CA ARG A 57 8.55 -10.94 -10.82
C ARG A 57 7.64 -10.59 -9.64
N THR A 58 6.96 -11.58 -9.09
CA THR A 58 6.18 -11.47 -7.86
C THR A 58 7.11 -11.45 -6.65
N PHE A 59 6.87 -10.51 -5.73
CA PHE A 59 7.62 -10.39 -4.48
C PHE A 59 7.07 -11.39 -3.46
N THR A 60 7.93 -11.93 -2.60
CA THR A 60 7.44 -12.57 -1.36
C THR A 60 6.86 -11.51 -0.42
N LEU A 61 6.12 -11.94 0.60
CA LEU A 61 5.59 -10.99 1.59
C LEU A 61 6.70 -10.26 2.33
N GLU A 62 7.81 -10.94 2.62
CA GLU A 62 8.99 -10.35 3.23
C GLU A 62 9.65 -9.33 2.31
N GLU A 63 9.79 -9.64 1.02
CA GLU A 63 10.32 -8.69 0.04
C GLU A 63 9.41 -7.46 -0.09
N ALA A 64 8.10 -7.65 -0.15
CA ALA A 64 7.15 -6.55 -0.23
C ALA A 64 7.19 -5.68 1.05
N ALA A 65 7.24 -6.30 2.24
CA ALA A 65 7.40 -5.58 3.49
C ALA A 65 8.72 -4.80 3.55
N GLN A 66 9.82 -5.35 3.03
CA GLN A 66 11.10 -4.65 2.94
C GLN A 66 11.00 -3.43 2.02
N GLU A 67 10.34 -3.53 0.87
CA GLU A 67 10.14 -2.39 -0.03
C GLU A 67 9.26 -1.29 0.58
N LEU A 68 8.18 -1.66 1.28
CA LEU A 68 7.36 -0.69 2.03
C LEU A 68 8.18 0.04 3.08
N ARG A 69 9.04 -0.67 3.84
CA ARG A 69 9.93 -0.07 4.83
C ARG A 69 10.98 0.84 4.19
N LYS A 70 11.54 0.47 3.02
CA LYS A 70 12.49 1.32 2.27
C LYS A 70 11.82 2.60 1.76
N GLY A 71 10.56 2.51 1.32
CA GLY A 71 9.79 3.65 0.83
C GLY A 71 9.18 4.54 1.92
N ALA A 72 9.30 4.17 3.19
CA ALA A 72 8.75 4.93 4.31
C ALA A 72 9.38 6.33 4.39
N GLY A 73 8.55 7.37 4.48
CA GLY A 73 8.97 8.77 4.52
C GLY A 73 9.24 9.39 3.14
N THR A 74 9.23 8.60 2.07
CA THR A 74 9.34 9.10 0.68
C THR A 74 8.08 8.77 -0.13
N HIS A 75 7.92 7.50 -0.51
CA HIS A 75 6.72 7.03 -1.19
C HIS A 75 5.55 6.91 -0.21
N PHE A 76 5.79 6.33 0.96
CA PHE A 76 4.74 5.94 1.89
C PHE A 76 4.80 6.75 3.19
N ASP A 77 3.63 6.93 3.79
CA ASP A 77 3.55 7.39 5.17
C ASP A 77 4.27 6.39 6.09
N PRO A 78 5.28 6.84 6.88
CA PRO A 78 6.08 5.95 7.69
C PRO A 78 5.29 5.29 8.84
N GLN A 79 4.24 5.93 9.37
CA GLN A 79 3.40 5.32 10.40
C GLN A 79 2.56 4.20 9.79
N ILE A 80 1.91 4.47 8.66
CA ILE A 80 1.04 3.50 8.00
C ILE A 80 1.84 2.31 7.47
N ALA A 81 2.98 2.56 6.81
CA ALA A 81 3.85 1.49 6.31
C ALA A 81 4.32 0.57 7.45
N ASN A 82 4.74 1.14 8.59
CA ASN A 82 5.18 0.35 9.74
C ASN A 82 4.04 -0.46 10.38
N ILE A 83 2.85 0.12 10.51
CA ILE A 83 1.66 -0.59 11.02
C ILE A 83 1.31 -1.75 10.08
N PHE A 84 1.28 -1.51 8.78
CA PHE A 84 0.97 -2.53 7.79
C PHE A 84 1.98 -3.68 7.82
N CYS A 85 3.29 -3.39 7.83
CA CYS A 85 4.31 -4.43 7.96
C CYS A 85 4.21 -5.22 9.26
N LYS A 86 3.84 -4.58 10.38
CA LYS A 86 3.63 -5.27 11.65
C LYS A 86 2.44 -6.23 11.56
N ILE A 87 1.33 -5.82 10.95
CA ILE A 87 0.17 -6.68 10.71
C ILE A 87 0.57 -7.88 9.85
N LEU A 88 1.29 -7.66 8.75
CA LEU A 88 1.78 -8.75 7.91
C LEU A 88 2.61 -9.77 8.71
N GLU A 89 3.54 -9.30 9.54
CA GLU A 89 4.38 -10.16 10.37
C GLU A 89 3.59 -10.93 11.43
N GLU A 90 2.55 -10.33 12.01
CA GLU A 90 1.69 -10.96 13.02
C GLU A 90 0.79 -12.03 12.39
N GLU A 91 0.12 -11.71 11.28
CA GLU A 91 -0.70 -12.67 10.52
C GLU A 91 0.16 -13.83 10.01
N TYR A 92 1.39 -13.58 9.54
CA TYR A 92 2.29 -14.65 9.06
C TYR A 92 2.78 -15.58 10.18
N LYS A 93 3.01 -15.05 11.39
CA LYS A 93 3.33 -15.88 12.57
C LYS A 93 2.17 -16.77 12.98
N VAL A 94 0.94 -16.33 12.76
CA VAL A 94 -0.28 -17.10 13.06
C VAL A 94 -0.58 -18.12 11.96
N ILE A 95 -0.27 -17.82 10.69
CA ILE A 95 -0.62 -18.66 9.53
C ILE A 95 0.48 -19.68 9.17
N GLY A 96 1.71 -19.53 9.67
CA GLY A 96 2.75 -20.57 9.70
C GLY A 96 3.32 -21.09 8.36
N ALA A 97 2.70 -20.82 7.21
CA ALA A 97 3.16 -21.22 5.88
C ALA A 97 2.22 -20.66 4.79
N TYR A 98 2.20 -19.34 4.57
CA TYR A 98 1.41 -18.78 3.46
C TYR A 98 1.93 -19.33 2.12
N LYS A 99 1.06 -20.08 1.41
CA LYS A 99 1.32 -20.57 0.05
C LYS A 99 0.58 -19.68 -0.95
N PRO A 100 1.28 -19.04 -1.90
CA PRO A 100 0.66 -18.13 -2.88
C PRO A 100 -0.46 -18.73 -3.74
N GLU A 101 -0.56 -20.06 -3.83
CA GLU A 101 -1.54 -20.78 -4.64
C GLU A 101 -3.00 -20.74 -4.14
N GLU A 102 -3.27 -20.20 -2.94
CA GLU A 102 -4.63 -20.21 -2.35
C GLU A 102 -5.50 -18.98 -2.70
N ILE A 103 -4.98 -18.00 -3.45
CA ILE A 103 -5.74 -16.78 -3.83
C ILE A 103 -6.34 -16.87 -5.25
N THR A 104 -5.96 -17.88 -6.06
CA THR A 104 -6.52 -18.10 -7.40
C THR A 104 -7.52 -19.25 -7.45
N ALA A 105 -8.54 -19.23 -6.59
CA ALA A 105 -9.72 -20.10 -6.67
C ALA A 105 -11.02 -19.31 -6.47
#